data_AF-A0A969LL32-F1
#
_entry.id   AF-A0A969LL32-F1
#
_cell.length_a   1.000
_cell.length_b   1.000
_cell.length_c   1.000
_cell.angle_alpha   90.00
_cell.angle_beta   90.00
_cell.angle_gamma   90.00
#
_symmetry.space_group_name_H-M   'P 1'
#
loop_
_entity.id
_entity.type
_entity.pdbx_description
1 polymer ?
#
loop_
_entity_poly.entity_id
_entity_poly.type
_entity_poly.pdbx_seq_one_letter_code
_entity_poly.pdbx_strand_id
1 'polypeptide(L)' 'MRLKRWESPRRQGRNAKGRGGSARARQLRKQQQHLRRKLKQPQLPSEPGSGTSLPVFGATRAHNRQRSTSIG' A
#
# COMPACT_ATOMS: atom_id res chain seq x y z
N MET A 1 -7.44 34.50 15.89
CA MET A 1 -8.33 33.40 16.31
C MET A 1 -7.60 32.61 17.41
N ARG A 2 -8.08 32.67 18.66
CA ARG A 2 -7.41 32.02 19.81
C ARG A 2 -7.94 30.58 19.95
N LEU A 3 -7.07 29.59 20.09
CA LEU A 3 -7.46 28.18 20.28
C LEU A 3 -8.16 27.95 21.63
N LYS A 4 -9.07 26.97 21.68
CA LYS A 4 -9.76 26.59 22.93
C LYS A 4 -8.79 25.91 23.90
N ARG A 5 -9.03 26.03 25.21
CA ARG A 5 -8.13 25.50 26.27
C ARG A 5 -7.91 23.98 26.21
N TRP A 6 -8.86 23.24 25.65
CA TRP A 6 -8.76 21.79 25.41
C TRP A 6 -8.21 21.43 24.04
N GLU A 7 -7.92 22.43 23.22
CA GLU A 7 -7.35 22.28 21.90
C GLU A 7 -5.83 22.48 22.00
N SER A 8 -5.09 21.38 22.13
CA SER A 8 -3.63 21.40 22.05
C SER A 8 -3.23 22.05 20.72
N PRO A 9 -2.37 23.10 20.70
CA PRO A 9 -1.89 23.71 19.46
C PRO A 9 -1.36 22.62 18.55
N ARG A 10 -2.15 22.21 17.56
CA ARG A 10 -1.80 21.12 16.66
C ARG A 10 -0.74 21.68 15.72
N ARG A 11 0.52 21.74 16.18
CA ARG A 11 1.66 22.04 15.33
C ARG A 11 1.62 21.06 14.16
N GLN A 12 1.64 21.60 12.95
CA GLN A 12 1.85 20.81 11.74
C GLN A 12 3.22 20.13 11.89
N GLY A 13 3.23 18.81 12.11
CA GLY A 13 4.47 18.09 12.42
C GLY A 13 4.38 16.97 13.46
N ARG A 14 3.21 16.73 14.09
CA ARG A 14 3.00 15.63 15.06
C ARG A 14 3.32 14.23 14.51
N ASN A 15 3.44 14.08 13.19
CA ASN A 15 3.82 12.83 12.52
C ASN A 15 5.18 12.84 11.80
N ALA A 16 5.94 13.93 11.77
CA ALA A 16 7.18 14.00 10.97
C ALA A 16 8.25 12.96 11.38
N LYS A 17 8.35 12.66 12.69
CA LYS A 17 9.26 11.65 13.27
C LYS A 17 8.55 10.38 13.78
N GLY A 18 7.21 10.31 13.65
CA GLY A 18 6.40 9.18 14.15
C GLY A 18 6.24 8.05 13.13
N ARG A 19 5.62 6.93 13.56
CA ARG A 19 5.37 5.73 12.72
C ARG A 19 4.61 6.06 11.43
N GLY A 20 3.70 7.04 11.48
CA GLY A 20 2.95 7.52 10.31
C GLY A 20 3.78 8.35 9.33
N GLY A 21 4.69 9.21 9.80
CA GLY A 21 5.56 9.98 8.90
C GLY A 21 6.67 9.14 8.29
N SER A 22 7.25 8.21 9.05
CA SER A 22 8.27 7.29 8.51
C SER A 22 7.67 6.33 7.48
N ALA A 23 6.44 5.85 7.69
CA ALA A 23 5.69 5.10 6.67
C ALA A 23 5.44 5.92 5.40
N ARG A 24 4.95 7.16 5.53
CA ARG A 24 4.72 8.05 4.37
C ARG A 24 6.01 8.37 3.62
N ALA A 25 7.10 8.65 4.34
CA ALA A 25 8.41 8.91 3.75
C ALA A 25 8.95 7.70 2.96
N ARG A 26 8.75 6.48 3.47
CA ARG A 26 9.10 5.25 2.73
C ARG A 26 8.29 5.08 1.45
N GLN A 27 6.98 5.36 1.49
CA GLN A 27 6.13 5.32 0.29
C GLN A 27 6.61 6.31 -0.77
N LEU A 28 6.90 7.55 -0.38
CA LEU A 28 7.40 8.59 -1.29
C LEU A 28 8.76 8.22 -1.89
N ARG A 29 9.68 7.68 -1.10
CA ARG A 29 10.98 7.18 -1.59
C ARG A 29 10.80 6.07 -2.63
N LYS A 30 9.89 5.12 -2.39
CA LYS A 30 9.60 4.02 -3.33
C LYS A 30 9.04 4.56 -4.66
N GLN A 31 8.12 5.52 -4.60
CA GLN A 31 7.57 6.17 -5.80
C GLN A 31 8.66 6.89 -6.60
N GLN A 32 9.51 7.67 -5.92
CA GLN A 32 10.62 8.38 -6.56
C GLN A 32 11.64 7.43 -7.19
N GLN A 33 11.98 6.33 -6.51
CA GLN A 33 12.89 5.31 -7.07
C GLN A 33 12.30 4.69 -8.34
N HIS A 34 11.01 4.34 -8.35
CA HIS A 34 10.35 3.86 -9.55
C HIS A 34 10.36 4.90 -10.68
N LEU A 35 10.07 6.16 -10.37
CA LEU A 35 10.11 7.23 -11.35
C LEU A 35 11.51 7.38 -11.97
N ARG A 36 12.56 7.37 -11.13
CA ARG A 36 13.95 7.40 -11.61
C ARG A 36 14.30 6.23 -12.52
N ARG A 37 13.83 5.02 -12.21
CA ARG A 37 14.03 3.84 -13.06
C ARG A 37 13.34 4.01 -14.42
N LYS A 38 12.09 4.49 -14.42
CA LYS A 38 11.33 4.78 -15.66
C LYS A 38 12.01 5.84 -16.52
N LEU A 39 12.52 6.91 -15.91
CA LEU A 39 13.21 7.99 -16.62
C LEU A 39 14.62 7.59 -17.09
N LYS A 40 15.30 6.71 -16.36
CA LYS A 40 16.65 6.24 -16.71
C LYS A 40 16.64 5.14 -17.76
N GLN A 41 15.55 4.41 -17.94
CA GLN A 41 15.42 3.44 -19.03
C GLN A 41 15.01 4.18 -20.31
N PRO A 42 15.92 4.39 -21.27
CA PRO A 42 15.52 4.79 -22.62
C PRO A 42 14.72 3.62 -23.19
N GLN A 43 13.40 3.79 -23.33
CA GLN A 43 12.45 2.97 -24.11
C GLN A 43 13.02 1.62 -24.58
N LEU A 44 13.28 0.69 -23.66
CA LEU A 44 13.47 -0.70 -24.04
C LEU A 44 12.07 -1.23 -24.33
N PRO A 45 11.80 -1.78 -25.52
CA PRO A 45 10.46 -2.23 -25.88
C PRO A 45 10.00 -3.21 -24.81
N SER A 46 8.93 -2.83 -24.11
CA SER A 46 8.30 -3.69 -23.14
C SER A 46 7.64 -4.82 -23.91
N GLU A 47 8.26 -5.99 -23.88
CA GLU A 47 7.59 -7.25 -24.21
C GLU A 47 6.22 -7.27 -23.50
N PRO A 48 5.11 -7.51 -24.22
CA PRO A 48 3.76 -7.54 -23.64
C PRO A 48 3.57 -8.82 -22.81
N GLY A 49 4.22 -8.87 -21.66
CA GLY A 49 4.20 -10.04 -20.78
C GLY A 49 4.81 -9.85 -19.40
N SER A 50 5.51 -8.74 -19.12
CA SER A 50 6.19 -8.58 -17.83
C SER A 50 5.32 -7.84 -16.78
N GLY A 51 4.43 -8.59 -16.13
CA GLY A 51 4.30 -8.56 -14.67
C GLY A 51 3.79 -7.29 -14.00
N THR A 52 2.64 -6.75 -14.43
CA THR A 52 1.81 -5.99 -13.48
C THR A 52 1.13 -6.99 -12.54
N SER A 53 1.89 -7.57 -11.60
CA SER A 53 1.31 -8.34 -10.49
C SER A 53 0.64 -7.36 -9.53
N LEU A 54 -0.58 -6.95 -9.88
CA LEU A 54 -1.49 -6.38 -8.91
C LEU A 54 -1.67 -7.43 -7.80
N PRO A 55 -1.48 -7.10 -6.51
CA PRO A 55 -1.81 -8.05 -5.47
C PRO A 55 -3.32 -8.26 -5.51
N VAL A 56 -3.74 -9.45 -5.96
CA VAL A 56 -5.12 -9.93 -5.85
C VAL A 56 -5.41 -10.14 -4.36
N PHE A 57 -5.71 -9.06 -3.64
CA PHE A 57 -6.32 -9.13 -2.32
C PHE A 57 -7.78 -9.54 -2.52
N GLY A 58 -8.07 -10.84 -2.44
CA GLY A 58 -9.46 -11.30 -2.26
C GLY A 58 -9.93 -12.53 -3.04
N ALA A 59 -9.10 -13.54 -3.30
CA ALA A 59 -9.59 -14.85 -3.76
C ALA A 59 -9.67 -15.84 -2.59
N THR A 60 -10.66 -15.71 -1.71
CA THR A 60 -11.00 -16.80 -0.77
C THR A 60 -11.62 -17.94 -1.56
N ARG A 61 -10.82 -18.97 -1.88
CA ARG A 61 -11.29 -20.21 -2.51
C ARG A 61 -12.08 -21.03 -1.49
N ALA A 62 -13.40 -20.83 -1.43
CA ALA A 62 -14.29 -21.66 -0.62
C ALA A 62 -14.15 -23.13 -1.03
N HIS A 63 -13.61 -23.96 -0.13
CA HIS A 63 -13.59 -25.41 -0.31
C HIS A 63 -14.96 -25.95 0.11
N ASN A 64 -15.76 -26.36 -0.88
CA ASN A 64 -17.04 -27.01 -0.67
C ASN A 64 -16.79 -28.38 -0.02
N ARG A 65 -16.92 -28.44 1.30
CA ARG A 65 -16.77 -29.65 2.12
C ARG A 65 -18.05 -30.46 1.96
N GLN A 66 -18.01 -31.49 1.11
CA GLN A 66 -19.05 -32.52 1.07
C GLN A 66 -19.18 -33.14 2.47
N ARG A 67 -20.33 -32.96 3.12
CA ARG A 67 -20.69 -33.69 4.33
C ARG A 67 -21.41 -34.95 3.87
N SER A 68 -20.69 -36.07 3.79
CA SER A 68 -21.29 -37.40 3.79
C SER A 68 -21.66 -37.74 5.23
N THR A 69 -22.95 -37.63 5.58
CA THR A 69 -23.48 -38.25 6.80
C THR A 69 -24.22 -39.51 6.37
N SER A 70 -23.56 -40.65 6.53
CA SER A 70 -24.17 -41.96 6.55
C SER A 70 -24.83 -42.18 7.91
N ILE A 71 -26.16 -42.27 7.96
CA ILE A 71 -26.88 -42.82 9.11
C ILE A 71 -28.11 -43.56 8.59
N GLY A 72 -28.20 -44.86 8.92
CA GLY A 72 -29.43 -45.65 9.00
C GLY A 72 -29.79 -46.43 7.76
#